data_AF-A0A9X4KS33-F1
#
_entry.id   AF-A0A9X4KS33-F1
#
_cell.length_a   1.000
_cell.length_b   1.000
_cell.length_c   1.000
_cell.angle_alpha   90.00
_cell.angle_beta   90.00
_cell.angle_gamma   90.00
#
_symmetry.space_group_name_H-M   'P 1'
#
loop_
_entity.id
_entity.type
_entity.pdbx_description
1 polymer ?
#
loop_
_entity_poly.entity_id
_entity_poly.type
_entity_poly.pdbx_seq_one_letter_code
_entity_poly.pdbx_strand_id
1 'polypeptide(L)'
;MVELAHDMAKGIKIADPGDRLEFVRRDSLLTYANLTVKDLNVLNKDYVELAFEQPLPEDMGIDDGVGNTLWQPDLTVTNTTVRANRARGFLITTSGNVLLEHNKISTPGSGIKISGDVNYWFESGAVRQVVIRHNEFTDCNYCCPEWGKAVIDIDPEIERPKAYEECYHRHISIENNRFVTFDTGILYGHSVDGIRFVDNVIEKSDSYPPHHVMAYPIQLKACKNVTIAGNQWPKGTKTVAWVNDEETFQV
;
A
#
# COMPACT_ATOMS: atom_id res chain seq x y z
N MET A 1 -25.19 10.19 -6.92
CA MET A 1 -24.58 9.98 -8.24
C MET A 1 -23.10 9.76 -8.01
N VAL A 2 -22.50 8.80 -8.71
CA VAL A 2 -21.08 8.45 -8.63
C VAL A 2 -20.45 8.68 -10.00
N GLU A 3 -19.26 9.27 -10.02
CA GLU A 3 -18.47 9.49 -11.23
C GLU A 3 -17.31 8.48 -11.32
N LEU A 4 -17.10 7.90 -12.50
CA LEU A 4 -15.89 7.16 -12.85
C LEU A 4 -14.85 8.15 -13.39
N ALA A 5 -14.06 8.71 -12.47
CA ALA A 5 -13.22 9.87 -12.72
C ALA A 5 -12.07 9.60 -13.72
N HIS A 6 -11.30 8.53 -13.52
CA HIS A 6 -10.16 8.24 -14.38
C HIS A 6 -10.61 7.75 -15.76
N ASP A 7 -10.06 8.30 -16.85
CA ASP A 7 -10.54 8.02 -18.21
C ASP A 7 -10.51 6.53 -18.59
N MET A 8 -9.50 5.80 -18.11
CA MET A 8 -9.37 4.35 -18.33
C MET A 8 -10.28 3.49 -17.44
N ALA A 9 -10.98 4.08 -16.46
CA ALA A 9 -11.91 3.38 -15.58
C ALA A 9 -13.38 3.51 -16.04
N LYS A 10 -13.65 4.34 -17.04
CA LYS A 10 -15.01 4.66 -17.50
C LYS A 10 -15.71 3.44 -18.10
N GLY A 11 -16.99 3.28 -17.75
CA GLY A 11 -17.83 2.16 -18.16
C GLY A 11 -17.61 0.86 -17.38
N ILE A 12 -16.73 0.85 -16.38
CA ILE A 12 -16.59 -0.29 -15.47
C ILE A 12 -17.83 -0.37 -14.58
N LYS A 13 -18.33 -1.59 -14.38
CA LYS A 13 -19.38 -1.87 -13.42
C LYS A 13 -18.81 -1.77 -12.00
N ILE A 14 -19.48 -1.04 -11.11
CA ILE A 14 -18.98 -0.80 -9.74
C ILE A 14 -19.74 -1.56 -8.64
N ALA A 15 -20.97 -2.01 -8.90
CA ALA A 15 -21.80 -2.71 -7.92
C ALA A 15 -22.98 -3.47 -8.57
N ASP A 16 -23.56 -4.39 -7.79
CA ASP A 16 -24.89 -4.99 -7.99
C ASP A 16 -25.85 -4.61 -6.84
N PRO A 17 -27.18 -4.66 -7.05
CA PRO A 17 -28.13 -4.60 -5.93
C PRO A 17 -27.83 -5.70 -4.90
N GLY A 18 -27.81 -5.34 -3.63
CA GLY A 18 -27.41 -6.19 -2.51
C GLY A 18 -25.92 -6.07 -2.13
N ASP A 19 -25.08 -5.45 -2.97
CA ASP A 19 -23.67 -5.23 -2.62
C ASP A 19 -23.51 -4.18 -1.51
N ARG A 20 -22.38 -4.25 -0.81
CA ARG A 20 -22.01 -3.27 0.23
C ARG A 20 -20.89 -2.36 -0.25
N LEU A 21 -21.20 -1.07 -0.32
CA LEU A 21 -20.24 -0.04 -0.65
C LEU A 21 -19.77 0.70 0.60
N GLU A 22 -18.46 0.89 0.68
CA GLU A 22 -17.85 1.82 1.62
C GLU A 22 -17.86 3.23 1.05
N PHE A 23 -18.07 4.21 1.93
CA PHE A 23 -17.96 5.64 1.64
C PHE A 23 -16.71 6.17 2.33
N VAL A 24 -15.86 6.82 1.55
CA VAL A 24 -14.47 7.09 1.92
C VAL A 24 -14.18 8.59 1.83
N ARG A 25 -13.58 9.15 2.88
CA ARG A 25 -13.17 10.56 2.90
C ARG A 25 -12.04 10.79 1.92
N ARG A 26 -12.16 11.85 1.11
CA ARG A 26 -11.12 12.20 0.13
C ARG A 26 -9.74 12.49 0.72
N ASP A 27 -9.70 13.13 1.88
CA ASP A 27 -8.49 13.67 2.50
C ASP A 27 -7.70 12.67 3.35
N SER A 28 -8.37 11.64 3.85
CA SER A 28 -7.83 10.64 4.78
C SER A 28 -7.90 9.22 4.25
N LEU A 29 -8.69 8.98 3.20
CA LEU A 29 -9.07 7.66 2.70
C LEU A 29 -9.77 6.77 3.74
N LEU A 30 -10.23 7.35 4.86
CA LEU A 30 -10.91 6.59 5.90
C LEU A 30 -12.38 6.40 5.54
N THR A 31 -12.85 5.18 5.72
CA THR A 31 -14.25 4.80 5.57
C THR A 31 -15.08 5.42 6.69
N TYR A 32 -16.12 6.19 6.34
CA TYR A 32 -17.03 6.82 7.32
C TYR A 32 -18.44 6.23 7.30
N ALA A 33 -18.81 5.52 6.23
CA ALA A 33 -20.08 4.80 6.18
C ALA A 33 -19.97 3.53 5.32
N ASN A 34 -20.89 2.59 5.56
CA ASN A 34 -21.08 1.40 4.73
C ASN A 34 -22.57 1.26 4.44
N LEU A 35 -22.96 1.28 3.17
CA LEU A 35 -24.36 1.20 2.76
C LEU A 35 -24.58 0.02 1.80
N THR A 36 -25.80 -0.52 1.82
CA THR A 36 -26.23 -1.60 0.94
C THR A 36 -26.89 -1.01 -0.29
N VAL A 37 -26.44 -1.40 -1.48
CA VAL A 37 -27.02 -0.95 -2.76
C VAL A 37 -28.42 -1.55 -2.89
N LYS A 38 -29.43 -0.69 -3.03
CA LYS A 38 -30.81 -1.09 -3.29
C LYS A 38 -31.07 -1.25 -4.79
N ASP A 39 -30.58 -0.30 -5.57
CA ASP A 39 -30.74 -0.29 -7.02
C ASP A 39 -29.66 0.60 -7.66
N LEU A 40 -29.42 0.42 -8.96
CA LEU A 40 -28.52 1.29 -9.72
C LEU A 40 -29.01 1.56 -11.13
N ASN A 41 -28.73 2.77 -11.61
CA ASN A 41 -29.05 3.23 -12.94
C ASN A 41 -27.78 3.79 -13.61
N VAL A 42 -27.24 3.06 -14.59
CA VAL A 42 -26.05 3.48 -15.35
C VAL A 42 -26.50 4.53 -16.37
N LEU A 43 -26.11 5.79 -16.16
CA LEU A 43 -26.51 6.89 -17.04
C LEU A 43 -25.68 6.93 -18.31
N ASN A 44 -24.37 6.73 -18.18
CA ASN A 44 -23.41 6.67 -19.27
C ASN A 44 -22.08 6.06 -18.77
N LYS A 45 -21.01 6.15 -19.57
CA LYS A 45 -19.69 5.62 -19.19
C LYS A 45 -19.03 6.36 -18.02
N ASP A 46 -19.46 7.59 -17.73
CA ASP A 46 -18.88 8.46 -16.72
C ASP A 46 -19.69 8.42 -15.41
N TYR A 47 -21.02 8.25 -15.46
CA TYR A 47 -21.89 8.39 -14.30
C TYR A 47 -22.83 7.21 -14.04
N VAL A 48 -22.96 6.86 -12.76
CA VAL A 48 -23.92 5.88 -12.24
C VAL A 48 -24.73 6.50 -11.10
N GLU A 49 -26.05 6.36 -11.13
CA GLU A 49 -26.92 6.67 -10.00
C GLU A 49 -27.07 5.43 -9.11
N LEU A 50 -26.80 5.58 -7.82
CA LEU A 50 -26.96 4.52 -6.83
C LEU A 50 -28.06 4.92 -5.86
N ALA A 51 -28.97 3.98 -5.58
CA ALA A 51 -29.90 4.05 -4.48
C ALA A 51 -29.46 3.06 -3.39
N PHE A 52 -29.63 3.45 -2.13
CA PHE A 52 -29.23 2.62 -0.99
C PHE A 52 -30.44 2.25 -0.13
N GLU A 53 -30.32 1.17 0.65
CA GLU A 53 -31.35 0.76 1.60
C GLU A 53 -31.43 1.72 2.80
N GLN A 54 -30.27 2.20 3.23
CA GLN A 54 -30.11 3.17 4.32
C GLN A 54 -30.12 4.62 3.78
N PRO A 55 -30.47 5.62 4.63
CA PRO A 55 -30.23 7.02 4.32
C PRO A 55 -28.76 7.30 4.02
N LEU A 56 -28.51 8.27 3.13
CA LEU A 56 -27.15 8.76 2.88
C LEU A 56 -26.60 9.48 4.12
N PRO A 57 -25.29 9.39 4.41
CA PRO A 57 -24.67 10.16 5.49
C PRO A 57 -24.87 11.66 5.29
N GLU A 58 -25.26 12.37 6.36
CA GLU A 58 -25.53 13.81 6.32
C GLU A 58 -24.28 14.64 6.00
N ASP A 59 -23.11 14.12 6.35
CA ASP A 59 -21.80 14.75 6.20
C ASP A 59 -21.04 14.27 4.95
N MET A 60 -21.72 13.61 3.99
CA MET A 60 -21.12 13.19 2.72
C MET A 60 -20.64 14.40 1.91
N GLY A 61 -19.35 14.40 1.55
CA GLY A 61 -18.75 15.44 0.72
C GLY A 61 -18.87 15.15 -0.78
N ILE A 62 -18.80 16.21 -1.58
CA ILE A 62 -18.50 16.08 -3.02
C ILE A 62 -17.05 15.58 -3.15
N ASP A 63 -16.80 14.70 -4.12
CA ASP A 63 -15.51 14.04 -4.39
C ASP A 63 -15.05 13.03 -3.31
N ASP A 64 -15.90 12.70 -2.33
CA ASP A 64 -15.67 11.50 -1.51
C ASP A 64 -15.74 10.23 -2.39
N GLY A 65 -14.95 9.22 -2.00
CA GLY A 65 -14.86 7.96 -2.72
C GLY A 65 -15.97 6.98 -2.34
N VAL A 66 -16.31 6.09 -3.27
CA VAL A 66 -17.09 4.88 -2.96
C VAL A 66 -16.35 3.64 -3.47
N GLY A 67 -16.28 2.60 -2.65
CA GLY A 67 -15.58 1.36 -2.97
C GLY A 67 -16.45 0.14 -2.73
N ASN A 68 -16.38 -0.86 -3.62
CA ASN A 68 -17.06 -2.14 -3.39
C ASN A 68 -16.20 -3.05 -2.53
N THR A 69 -16.67 -3.32 -1.31
CA THR A 69 -15.93 -4.13 -0.34
C THR A 69 -16.07 -5.63 -0.57
N LEU A 70 -17.06 -6.08 -1.34
CA LEU A 70 -17.33 -7.50 -1.57
C LEU A 70 -16.52 -8.08 -2.74
N TRP A 71 -16.08 -7.24 -3.67
CA TRP A 71 -15.42 -7.67 -4.91
C TRP A 71 -13.89 -7.70 -4.79
N GLN A 72 -13.36 -7.69 -3.56
CA GLN A 72 -11.93 -7.62 -3.29
C GLN A 72 -11.33 -9.02 -3.23
N PRO A 73 -10.40 -9.38 -4.14
CA PRO A 73 -9.88 -10.73 -4.21
C PRO A 73 -8.80 -11.00 -3.17
N ASP A 74 -8.73 -12.24 -2.68
CA ASP A 74 -7.51 -12.77 -2.08
C ASP A 74 -6.42 -12.91 -3.15
N LEU A 75 -5.17 -12.61 -2.79
CA LEU A 75 -4.02 -12.67 -3.69
C LEU A 75 -2.95 -13.60 -3.13
N THR A 76 -2.53 -14.58 -3.93
CA THR A 76 -1.34 -15.40 -3.62
C THR A 76 -0.38 -15.37 -4.81
N VAL A 77 0.85 -14.94 -4.56
CA VAL A 77 1.95 -14.95 -5.53
C VAL A 77 3.10 -15.74 -4.95
N THR A 78 3.43 -16.87 -5.58
CA THR A 78 4.54 -17.71 -5.13
C THR A 78 5.48 -18.11 -6.25
N ASN A 79 6.74 -18.39 -5.89
CA ASN A 79 7.76 -18.94 -6.79
C ASN A 79 7.93 -18.15 -8.10
N THR A 80 7.69 -16.84 -8.05
CA THR A 80 7.70 -15.97 -9.24
C THR A 80 8.99 -15.15 -9.30
N THR A 81 9.49 -14.93 -10.52
CA THR A 81 10.58 -13.98 -10.78
C THR A 81 10.04 -12.73 -11.45
N VAL A 82 10.26 -11.56 -10.84
CA VAL A 82 9.86 -10.25 -11.37
C VAL A 82 11.09 -9.40 -11.58
N ARG A 83 11.42 -9.12 -12.84
CA ARG A 83 12.59 -8.30 -13.20
C ARG A 83 12.47 -7.68 -14.58
N ALA A 84 13.30 -6.66 -14.84
CA ALA A 84 13.48 -6.04 -16.15
C ALA A 84 12.19 -5.45 -16.79
N ASN A 85 11.19 -5.15 -15.97
CA ASN A 85 9.98 -4.44 -16.39
C ASN A 85 10.14 -2.93 -16.14
N ARG A 86 9.22 -2.14 -16.69
CA ARG A 86 8.86 -0.82 -16.16
C ARG A 86 7.45 -0.96 -15.56
N ALA A 87 7.10 -0.47 -14.36
CA ALA A 87 7.84 0.34 -13.40
C ALA A 87 8.11 -0.45 -12.09
N ARG A 88 7.17 -0.45 -11.14
CA ARG A 88 7.23 -1.25 -9.90
C ARG A 88 7.04 -2.75 -10.18
N GLY A 89 7.38 -3.59 -9.21
CA GLY A 89 7.09 -5.03 -9.26
C GLY A 89 5.61 -5.32 -9.08
N PHE A 90 5.13 -5.21 -7.85
CA PHE A 90 3.71 -5.41 -7.50
C PHE A 90 3.10 -4.13 -6.96
N LEU A 91 1.88 -3.81 -7.39
CA LEU A 91 1.02 -2.81 -6.76
C LEU A 91 -0.12 -3.55 -6.06
N ILE A 92 -0.21 -3.44 -4.74
CA ILE A 92 -1.17 -4.17 -3.91
C ILE A 92 -2.17 -3.20 -3.32
N THR A 93 -3.42 -3.31 -3.74
CA THR A 93 -4.55 -2.45 -3.33
C THR A 93 -5.84 -3.24 -3.07
N THR A 94 -5.73 -4.56 -2.84
CA THR A 94 -6.88 -5.38 -2.44
C THR A 94 -7.03 -5.41 -0.92
N SER A 95 -8.27 -5.39 -0.44
CA SER A 95 -8.59 -5.60 0.98
C SER A 95 -8.69 -7.07 1.39
N GLY A 96 -8.61 -8.00 0.41
CA GLY A 96 -8.52 -9.44 0.66
C GLY A 96 -7.19 -9.85 1.31
N ASN A 97 -7.05 -11.13 1.61
CA ASN A 97 -5.83 -11.69 2.17
C ASN A 97 -4.74 -11.77 1.09
N VAL A 98 -3.57 -11.21 1.39
CA VAL A 98 -2.43 -11.16 0.47
C VAL A 98 -1.28 -12.00 1.00
N LEU A 99 -0.77 -12.91 0.16
CA LEU A 99 0.44 -13.70 0.40
C LEU A 99 1.42 -13.56 -0.77
N LEU A 100 2.61 -13.02 -0.51
CA LEU A 100 3.74 -13.03 -1.42
C LEU A 100 4.85 -13.88 -0.79
N GLU A 101 5.14 -15.05 -1.37
CA GLU A 101 6.09 -16.00 -0.79
C GLU A 101 7.02 -16.67 -1.82
N HIS A 102 8.31 -16.84 -1.49
CA HIS A 102 9.29 -17.49 -2.36
C HIS A 102 9.50 -16.82 -3.73
N ASN A 103 9.31 -15.51 -3.81
CA ASN A 103 9.53 -14.75 -5.05
C ASN A 103 10.95 -14.17 -5.13
N LYS A 104 11.41 -13.91 -6.35
CA LYS A 104 12.67 -13.20 -6.65
C LYS A 104 12.34 -11.91 -7.38
N ILE A 105 12.64 -10.76 -6.77
CA ILE A 105 12.18 -9.45 -7.23
C ILE A 105 13.39 -8.54 -7.44
N SER A 106 13.52 -7.97 -8.64
CA SER A 106 14.59 -7.05 -9.03
C SER A 106 14.08 -6.05 -10.05
N THR A 107 13.49 -4.96 -9.57
CA THR A 107 12.71 -4.02 -10.38
C THR A 107 13.28 -2.60 -10.34
N PRO A 108 13.11 -1.80 -11.41
CA PRO A 108 13.65 -0.43 -11.44
C PRO A 108 12.97 0.53 -10.46
N GLY A 109 11.69 0.29 -10.12
CA GLY A 109 11.01 0.94 -8.99
C GLY A 109 10.92 0.01 -7.78
N SER A 110 10.07 0.35 -6.81
CA SER A 110 9.80 -0.52 -5.65
C SER A 110 9.41 -1.93 -6.08
N GLY A 111 9.96 -2.92 -5.37
CA GLY A 111 9.60 -4.32 -5.59
C GLY A 111 8.13 -4.56 -5.25
N ILE A 112 7.66 -3.93 -4.17
CA ILE A 112 6.25 -3.91 -3.76
C ILE A 112 5.86 -2.47 -3.44
N LYS A 113 4.77 -2.00 -4.05
CA LYS A 113 4.08 -0.75 -3.71
C LYS A 113 2.72 -1.12 -3.12
N ILE A 114 2.38 -0.54 -1.98
CA ILE A 114 1.05 -0.58 -1.39
C ILE A 114 0.56 0.87 -1.40
N SER A 115 -0.59 1.11 -2.03
CA SER A 115 -1.10 2.46 -2.31
C SER A 115 -2.60 2.54 -2.08
N GLY A 116 -3.16 3.70 -2.38
CA GLY A 116 -4.59 3.95 -2.49
C GLY A 116 -4.81 5.44 -2.67
N ASP A 117 -5.78 5.82 -3.50
CA ASP A 117 -6.15 7.21 -3.71
C ASP A 117 -7.60 7.33 -4.16
N VAL A 118 -8.17 8.50 -3.90
CA VAL A 118 -9.44 8.96 -4.47
C VAL A 118 -9.25 10.37 -5.04
N ASN A 119 -8.07 10.61 -5.63
CA ASN A 119 -7.68 11.92 -6.17
C ASN A 119 -7.29 11.89 -7.65
N TYR A 120 -6.85 10.75 -8.18
CA TYR A 120 -6.44 10.61 -9.57
C TYR A 120 -6.73 9.23 -10.17
N TRP A 121 -6.19 8.14 -9.62
CA TRP A 121 -6.40 6.80 -10.19
C TRP A 121 -7.68 6.16 -9.70
N PHE A 122 -8.16 6.51 -8.50
CA PHE A 122 -9.36 5.94 -7.88
C PHE A 122 -9.28 4.41 -7.83
N GLU A 123 -8.14 3.90 -7.35
CA GLU A 123 -7.86 2.46 -7.26
C GLU A 123 -8.54 1.80 -6.06
N SER A 124 -8.44 0.47 -6.02
CA SER A 124 -8.99 -0.36 -4.94
C SER A 124 -8.43 0.01 -3.55
N GLY A 125 -9.18 -0.39 -2.51
CA GLY A 125 -9.06 0.17 -1.17
C GLY A 125 -7.91 -0.35 -0.31
N ALA A 126 -8.01 -0.12 1.00
CA ALA A 126 -6.94 -0.44 1.93
C ALA A 126 -6.73 -1.94 2.16
N VAL A 127 -5.46 -2.34 2.16
CA VAL A 127 -5.05 -3.67 2.60
C VAL A 127 -5.40 -3.93 4.07
N ARG A 128 -5.80 -5.17 4.37
CA ARG A 128 -6.22 -5.61 5.71
C ARG A 128 -5.37 -6.72 6.30
N GLN A 129 -4.71 -7.50 5.44
CA GLN A 129 -3.84 -8.60 5.82
C GLN A 129 -2.86 -8.87 4.69
N VAL A 130 -1.58 -8.55 4.90
CA VAL A 130 -0.51 -8.77 3.92
C VAL A 130 0.62 -9.55 4.57
N VAL A 131 1.01 -10.65 3.95
CA VAL A 131 2.16 -11.46 4.34
C VAL A 131 3.16 -11.50 3.18
N ILE A 132 4.33 -10.93 3.41
CA ILE A 132 5.47 -10.92 2.49
C ILE A 132 6.57 -11.71 3.18
N ARG A 133 6.79 -12.96 2.78
CA ARG A 133 7.77 -13.82 3.44
C ARG A 133 8.62 -14.68 2.52
N HIS A 134 9.84 -15.00 2.95
CA HIS A 134 10.74 -15.87 2.20
C HIS A 134 11.01 -15.41 0.76
N ASN A 135 10.89 -14.12 0.48
CA ASN A 135 11.23 -13.53 -0.82
C ASN A 135 12.69 -13.06 -0.83
N GLU A 136 13.25 -12.98 -2.04
CA GLU A 136 14.53 -12.35 -2.31
C GLU A 136 14.29 -11.06 -3.10
N PHE A 137 14.67 -9.93 -2.52
CA PHE A 137 14.70 -8.63 -3.18
C PHE A 137 16.14 -8.28 -3.52
N THR A 138 16.44 -8.14 -4.81
CA THR A 138 17.80 -7.88 -5.29
C THR A 138 17.85 -6.57 -6.05
N ASP A 139 18.56 -5.61 -5.46
CA ASP A 139 18.81 -4.27 -5.98
C ASP A 139 17.54 -3.59 -6.51
N CYS A 140 16.39 -3.75 -5.83
CA CYS A 140 15.15 -3.06 -6.23
C CYS A 140 15.27 -1.55 -6.08
N ASN A 141 14.40 -0.83 -6.81
CA ASN A 141 14.36 0.63 -6.82
C ASN A 141 15.63 1.31 -7.38
N TYR A 142 16.28 0.66 -8.36
CA TYR A 142 17.56 1.11 -8.90
C TYR A 142 17.49 2.26 -9.91
N CYS A 143 16.31 2.60 -10.46
CA CYS A 143 16.24 3.54 -11.59
C CYS A 143 15.71 4.92 -11.21
N CYS A 144 14.49 5.01 -10.67
CA CYS A 144 13.73 6.26 -10.60
C CYS A 144 13.00 6.38 -9.26
N PRO A 145 13.30 7.40 -8.44
CA PRO A 145 12.61 7.65 -7.16
C PRO A 145 11.09 7.87 -7.31
N GLU A 146 10.61 8.27 -8.49
CA GLU A 146 9.19 8.47 -8.77
C GLU A 146 8.39 7.16 -8.82
N TRP A 147 9.07 6.01 -8.96
CA TRP A 147 8.44 4.68 -8.93
C TRP A 147 8.50 4.03 -7.55
N GLY A 148 8.94 4.79 -6.56
CA GLY A 148 8.78 4.50 -5.16
C GLY A 148 10.01 4.89 -4.33
N LYS A 149 9.80 4.98 -3.03
CA LYS A 149 10.80 5.53 -2.09
C LYS A 149 11.78 4.47 -1.56
N ALA A 150 11.38 3.20 -1.58
CA ALA A 150 12.09 2.09 -0.96
C ALA A 150 11.87 0.77 -1.72
N VAL A 151 12.55 -0.31 -1.32
CA VAL A 151 12.26 -1.66 -1.84
C VAL A 151 10.80 -2.05 -1.63
N ILE A 152 10.27 -1.82 -0.43
CA ILE A 152 8.84 -1.94 -0.09
C ILE A 152 8.34 -0.54 0.27
N ASP A 153 7.37 -0.05 -0.49
CA ASP A 153 6.87 1.32 -0.39
C ASP A 153 5.36 1.31 -0.08
N ILE A 154 4.99 1.80 1.10
CA ILE A 154 3.59 1.88 1.57
C ILE A 154 3.19 3.35 1.66
N ASP A 155 2.53 3.86 0.64
CA ASP A 155 2.34 5.29 0.45
C ASP A 155 0.96 5.56 -0.15
N PRO A 156 -0.11 5.41 0.65
CA PRO A 156 -1.41 5.92 0.24
C PRO A 156 -1.33 7.44 0.02
N GLU A 157 -2.13 7.97 -0.90
CA GLU A 157 -2.14 9.40 -1.26
C GLU A 157 -2.86 10.25 -0.19
N ILE A 158 -2.31 10.24 1.02
CA ILE A 158 -2.76 11.01 2.19
C ILE A 158 -1.72 12.08 2.48
N GLU A 159 -2.05 13.35 2.22
CA GLU A 159 -1.10 14.47 2.36
C GLU A 159 -0.66 14.70 3.81
N ARG A 160 -1.60 14.56 4.76
CA ARG A 160 -1.39 14.87 6.19
C ARG A 160 -1.73 13.65 7.07
N PRO A 161 -0.98 12.55 6.99
CA PRO A 161 -1.34 11.31 7.67
C PRO A 161 -1.35 11.44 9.20
N LYS A 162 -0.56 12.38 9.76
CA LYS A 162 -0.55 12.67 11.21
C LYS A 162 -1.78 13.45 11.71
N ALA A 163 -2.61 13.98 10.80
CA ALA A 163 -3.84 14.69 11.18
C ALA A 163 -4.96 13.74 11.59
N TYR A 164 -4.81 12.44 11.34
CA TYR A 164 -5.83 11.43 11.59
C TYR A 164 -5.35 10.42 12.63
N GLU A 165 -6.25 10.03 13.52
CA GLU A 165 -5.94 9.00 14.51
C GLU A 165 -5.94 7.59 13.88
N GLU A 166 -6.86 7.33 12.95
CA GLU A 166 -6.95 6.02 12.31
C GLU A 166 -5.96 5.87 11.16
N CYS A 167 -5.42 4.65 11.02
CA CYS A 167 -4.55 4.27 9.91
C CYS A 167 -5.38 3.65 8.78
N TYR A 168 -5.02 3.98 7.54
CA TYR A 168 -5.67 3.48 6.33
C TYR A 168 -5.42 1.97 6.13
N HIS A 169 -4.15 1.56 6.15
CA HIS A 169 -3.75 0.15 5.98
C HIS A 169 -3.60 -0.57 7.31
N ARG A 170 -3.77 -1.90 7.30
CA ARG A 170 -3.63 -2.73 8.50
C ARG A 170 -2.90 -4.05 8.23
N HIS A 171 -2.23 -4.54 9.27
CA HIS A 171 -1.60 -5.87 9.39
C HIS A 171 -0.71 -6.26 8.20
N ILE A 172 0.47 -5.64 8.14
CA ILE A 172 1.47 -5.91 7.10
C ILE A 172 2.66 -6.60 7.75
N SER A 173 2.86 -7.88 7.42
CA SER A 173 3.95 -8.71 7.91
C SER A 173 4.98 -8.93 6.82
N ILE A 174 6.20 -8.49 7.08
CA ILE A 174 7.38 -8.60 6.22
C ILE A 174 8.41 -9.43 6.98
N GLU A 175 8.40 -10.73 6.73
CA GLU A 175 9.07 -11.69 7.60
C GLU A 175 10.00 -12.64 6.82
N ASN A 176 11.18 -12.94 7.35
CA ASN A 176 12.08 -13.96 6.77
C ASN A 176 12.44 -13.72 5.29
N ASN A 177 12.52 -12.46 4.85
CA ASN A 177 12.95 -12.10 3.50
C ASN A 177 14.45 -11.80 3.47
N ARG A 178 15.05 -11.92 2.29
CA ARG A 178 16.42 -11.50 2.02
C ARG A 178 16.42 -10.25 1.14
N PHE A 179 17.04 -9.18 1.63
CA PHE A 179 17.20 -7.92 0.92
C PHE A 179 18.67 -7.74 0.58
N VAL A 180 18.99 -7.76 -0.71
CA VAL A 180 20.29 -7.35 -1.25
C VAL A 180 20.10 -5.97 -1.84
N THR A 181 20.69 -4.95 -1.23
CA THR A 181 20.42 -3.54 -1.60
C THR A 181 21.69 -2.73 -1.76
N PHE A 182 21.73 -1.93 -2.83
CA PHE A 182 22.80 -0.95 -3.10
C PHE A 182 22.53 0.40 -2.41
N ASP A 183 21.29 0.64 -1.97
CA ASP A 183 20.86 1.89 -1.33
C ASP A 183 20.32 1.64 0.09
N THR A 184 20.01 2.72 0.79
CA THR A 184 19.55 2.75 2.17
C THR A 184 18.10 2.25 2.27
N GLY A 185 17.20 2.72 1.41
CA GLY A 185 15.74 2.55 1.60
C GLY A 185 15.21 1.13 1.39
N ILE A 186 14.83 0.46 2.49
CA ILE A 186 14.24 -0.88 2.47
C ILE A 186 12.72 -0.83 2.65
N LEU A 187 12.25 -0.11 3.67
CA LEU A 187 10.83 0.03 3.97
C LEU A 187 10.48 1.50 4.21
N TYR A 188 9.64 2.04 3.34
CA TYR A 188 8.95 3.30 3.58
C TYR A 188 7.47 3.02 3.87
N GLY A 189 6.88 3.74 4.81
CA GLY A 189 5.47 3.56 5.14
C GLY A 189 4.80 4.74 5.83
N HIS A 190 3.52 4.95 5.57
CA HIS A 190 2.68 5.79 6.42
C HIS A 190 1.23 5.35 6.49
N SER A 191 0.54 5.78 7.55
CA SER A 191 -0.88 5.45 7.80
C SER A 191 -1.13 3.93 7.85
N VAL A 192 -0.33 3.21 8.66
CA VAL A 192 -0.45 1.76 8.84
C VAL A 192 -0.55 1.37 10.30
N ASP A 193 -1.52 0.53 10.64
CA ASP A 193 -1.62 -0.13 11.95
C ASP A 193 -1.17 -1.60 11.85
N GLY A 194 -0.12 -1.96 12.58
CA GLY A 194 0.38 -3.34 12.65
C GLY A 194 1.39 -3.68 11.56
N ILE A 195 2.51 -2.97 11.51
CA ILE A 195 3.67 -3.35 10.69
C ILE A 195 4.56 -4.31 11.49
N ARG A 196 4.90 -5.45 10.90
CA ARG A 196 5.90 -6.38 11.42
C ARG A 196 7.03 -6.52 10.41
N PHE A 197 8.23 -6.07 10.75
CA PHE A 197 9.44 -6.27 9.96
C PHE A 197 10.40 -7.15 10.77
N VAL A 198 10.29 -8.47 10.57
CA VAL A 198 10.85 -9.46 11.51
C VAL A 198 11.71 -10.52 10.81
N ASP A 199 12.83 -10.89 11.41
CA ASP A 199 13.70 -11.99 10.96
C ASP A 199 14.18 -11.87 9.50
N ASN A 200 14.28 -10.65 8.97
CA ASN A 200 14.80 -10.42 7.63
C ASN A 200 16.33 -10.36 7.62
N VAL A 201 16.95 -10.73 6.50
CA VAL A 201 18.39 -10.61 6.27
C VAL A 201 18.66 -9.48 5.30
N ILE A 202 19.47 -8.51 5.70
CA ILE A 202 19.84 -7.35 4.90
C ILE A 202 21.32 -7.43 4.56
N GLU A 203 21.61 -7.37 3.27
CA GLU A 203 22.95 -7.44 2.70
C GLU A 203 23.21 -6.23 1.82
N LYS A 204 24.45 -5.72 1.88
CA LYS A 204 24.89 -4.62 1.04
C LYS A 204 25.29 -5.13 -0.34
N SER A 205 24.86 -4.41 -1.36
CA SER A 205 25.30 -4.52 -2.74
C SER A 205 26.08 -3.27 -3.14
N ASP A 206 26.96 -3.39 -4.14
CA ASP A 206 27.62 -2.27 -4.80
C ASP A 206 27.28 -2.26 -6.32
N SER A 207 26.19 -2.92 -6.73
CA SER A 207 25.76 -3.01 -8.14
C SER A 207 25.44 -1.66 -8.78
N TYR A 208 24.96 -0.70 -7.99
CA TYR A 208 24.58 0.64 -8.44
C TYR A 208 25.03 1.71 -7.42
N PRO A 209 25.23 2.97 -7.85
CA PRO A 209 25.41 4.08 -6.92
C PRO A 209 24.14 4.29 -6.07
N PRO A 210 24.26 4.55 -4.76
CA PRO A 210 23.11 4.80 -3.89
C PRO A 210 22.41 6.11 -4.28
N HIS A 211 21.08 6.13 -4.24
CA HIS A 211 20.29 7.34 -4.47
C HIS A 211 20.16 8.20 -3.20
N HIS A 212 20.25 7.58 -2.01
CA HIS A 212 20.11 8.26 -0.71
C HIS A 212 18.79 9.02 -0.53
N VAL A 213 17.70 8.51 -1.13
CA VAL A 213 16.34 9.08 -0.98
C VAL A 213 15.90 9.04 0.49
N MET A 214 16.29 7.99 1.21
CA MET A 214 15.97 7.78 2.62
C MET A 214 17.24 7.89 3.48
N ALA A 215 17.11 8.55 4.63
CA ALA A 215 18.19 8.66 5.61
C ALA A 215 18.34 7.38 6.47
N TYR A 216 17.28 6.58 6.57
CA TYR A 216 17.24 5.37 7.39
C TYR A 216 16.73 4.19 6.55
N PRO A 217 17.18 2.96 6.83
CA PRO A 217 16.67 1.79 6.13
C PRO A 217 15.16 1.60 6.21
N ILE A 218 14.58 1.96 7.35
CA ILE A 218 13.15 1.95 7.59
C ILE A 218 12.71 3.37 7.96
N GLN A 219 11.72 3.92 7.27
CA GLN A 219 11.08 5.20 7.65
C GLN A 219 9.56 5.04 7.67
N LEU A 220 8.97 5.20 8.85
CA LEU A 220 7.54 5.04 9.10
C LEU A 220 6.95 6.31 9.71
N LYS A 221 5.80 6.75 9.21
CA LYS A 221 5.11 7.98 9.67
C LYS A 221 3.64 7.71 9.96
N ALA A 222 3.12 8.21 11.07
CA ALA A 222 1.73 7.96 11.48
C ALA A 222 1.38 6.46 11.46
N CYS A 223 2.31 5.63 11.92
CA CYS A 223 2.10 4.18 12.03
C CYS A 223 1.87 3.76 13.47
N LYS A 224 1.01 2.76 13.68
CA LYS A 224 0.71 2.18 14.99
C LYS A 224 1.16 0.73 15.05
N ASN A 225 1.44 0.23 16.26
CA ASN A 225 1.78 -1.17 16.52
C ASN A 225 2.91 -1.71 15.62
N VAL A 226 4.02 -0.97 15.55
CA VAL A 226 5.19 -1.33 14.73
C VAL A 226 6.11 -2.27 15.51
N THR A 227 6.49 -3.39 14.88
CA THR A 227 7.47 -4.34 15.41
C THR A 227 8.64 -4.47 14.44
N ILE A 228 9.86 -4.18 14.91
CA ILE A 228 11.11 -4.37 14.16
C ILE A 228 12.03 -5.23 15.04
N ALA A 229 12.22 -6.50 14.70
CA ALA A 229 12.94 -7.45 15.57
C ALA A 229 13.62 -8.57 14.79
N GLY A 230 14.70 -9.14 15.32
CA GLY A 230 15.34 -10.35 14.76
C GLY A 230 16.03 -10.17 13.39
N ASN A 231 16.05 -8.95 12.85
CA ASN A 231 16.65 -8.67 11.55
C ASN A 231 18.18 -8.69 11.62
N GLN A 232 18.81 -9.31 10.62
CA GLN A 232 20.26 -9.32 10.46
C GLN A 232 20.68 -8.17 9.54
N TRP A 233 21.54 -7.30 10.04
CA TRP A 233 22.00 -6.10 9.33
C TRP A 233 23.48 -6.19 8.96
N PRO A 234 23.93 -5.44 7.94
CA PRO A 234 25.36 -5.30 7.65
C PRO A 234 26.14 -4.79 8.88
N LYS A 235 27.37 -5.29 9.03
CA LYS A 235 28.24 -4.92 10.15
C LYS A 235 28.46 -3.41 10.21
N GLY A 236 28.23 -2.81 11.39
CA GLY A 236 28.44 -1.38 11.61
C GLY A 236 27.20 -0.50 11.41
N THR A 237 26.06 -1.08 11.02
CA THR A 237 24.76 -0.40 11.03
C THR A 237 24.39 0.00 12.47
N LYS A 238 24.15 1.29 12.73
CA LYS A 238 23.86 1.81 14.09
C LYS A 238 22.39 2.17 14.30
N THR A 239 21.82 2.91 13.36
CA THR A 239 20.40 3.30 13.36
C THR A 239 19.73 2.67 12.16
N VAL A 240 18.62 1.96 12.39
CA VAL A 240 17.95 1.16 11.35
C VAL A 240 16.58 1.69 10.98
N ALA A 241 15.94 2.43 11.89
CA ALA A 241 14.59 2.94 11.65
C ALA A 241 14.36 4.34 12.22
N TRP A 242 13.47 5.06 11.54
CA TRP A 242 12.83 6.28 12.02
C TRP A 242 11.33 6.05 12.02
N VAL A 243 10.69 6.07 13.19
CA VAL A 243 9.27 5.76 13.35
C VAL A 243 8.61 6.90 14.09
N ASN A 244 7.62 7.55 13.48
CA ASN A 244 6.83 8.64 14.09
C ASN A 244 7.66 9.75 14.76
N ASP A 245 8.73 10.19 14.07
CA ASP A 245 9.65 11.24 14.56
C ASP A 245 10.67 10.80 15.62
N GLU A 246 10.79 9.49 15.86
CA GLU A 246 11.75 8.91 16.80
C GLU A 246 12.72 7.95 16.10
N GLU A 247 14.01 8.02 16.47
CA GLU A 247 15.01 7.03 16.02
C GLU A 247 14.86 5.74 16.79
N THR A 248 14.92 4.61 16.08
CA THR A 248 15.04 3.28 16.66
C THR A 248 16.43 2.71 16.38
N PHE A 249 17.16 2.46 17.47
CA PHE A 249 18.49 1.86 17.44
C PHE A 249 18.40 0.33 17.43
N GLN A 250 19.45 -0.33 16.96
CA GLN A 250 19.55 -1.79 17.07
C GLN A 250 19.55 -2.21 18.55
N VAL A 251 18.80 -3.29 18.85
CA VAL A 251 19.02 -4.14 20.04
C VAL A 251 19.73 -5.40 19.56
#